data_AF-C0QR95-F1
#
_entry.id   AF-C0QR95-F1
#
_cell.length_a   1.000
_cell.length_b   1.000
_cell.length_c   1.000
_cell.angle_alpha   90.00
_cell.angle_beta   90.00
_cell.angle_gamma   90.00
#
_symmetry.space_group_name_H-M   'P 1'
#
loop_
_entity.id
_entity.type
_entity.pdbx_description
1 polymer ?
#
loop_
_entity_poly.entity_id
_entity_poly.type
_entity_poly.pdbx_seq_one_letter_code
_entity_poly.pdbx_strand_id
1 'polypeptide(L)' 'MNKRPLIEQALKRVNNRYELVHAAAKLAKDLYETGAESYVTEEGIPLKKTVISINEIAKGRAVILRKE' A
#
# COMPACT_ATOMS: atom_id res chain seq x y z
N MET A 1 9.13 -16.25 1.07
CA MET A 1 9.36 -15.42 -0.14
C MET A 1 8.48 -14.18 -0.05
N ASN A 2 9.02 -12.99 -0.30
CA ASN A 2 8.22 -11.76 -0.28
C ASN A 2 7.31 -11.73 -1.53
N LYS A 3 5.99 -11.84 -1.34
CA LYS A 3 5.00 -11.68 -2.42
C LYS A 3 5.18 -10.29 -3.04
N ARG A 4 5.37 -10.21 -4.36
CA ARG A 4 5.56 -8.92 -5.04
C ARG A 4 4.29 -8.07 -4.88
N PRO A 5 4.40 -6.78 -4.53
CA PRO A 5 3.25 -5.88 -4.50
C PRO A 5 2.62 -5.74 -5.89
N LEU A 6 1.33 -5.43 -5.93
CA LEU A 6 0.54 -5.22 -7.16
C LEU A 6 0.82 -3.84 -7.79
N ILE A 7 2.08 -3.59 -8.15
CA ILE A 7 2.54 -2.27 -8.60
C ILE A 7 1.79 -1.81 -9.86
N GLU A 8 1.66 -2.67 -10.87
CA GLU A 8 0.98 -2.34 -12.13
C GLU A 8 -0.49 -1.94 -11.91
N GLN A 9 -1.18 -2.63 -11.01
CA GLN A 9 -2.56 -2.33 -10.66
C GLN A 9 -2.65 -1.03 -9.84
N ALA A 10 -1.69 -0.78 -8.96
CA ALA A 10 -1.61 0.48 -8.21
C ALA A 10 -1.33 1.67 -9.13
N LEU A 11 -0.49 1.50 -10.16
CA LEU A 11 -0.20 2.56 -11.13
C LEU A 11 -1.43 2.99 -11.94
N LYS A 12 -2.41 2.10 -12.14
CA LYS A 12 -3.69 2.44 -12.79
C LYS A 12 -4.60 3.31 -11.91
N ARG A 13 -4.25 3.51 -10.63
CA ARG A 13 -5.05 4.27 -9.64
C ARG A 13 -4.44 5.62 -9.30
N VAL A 14 -3.27 5.92 -9.86
CA VAL A 14 -2.52 7.16 -9.60
C VAL A 14 -2.15 7.84 -10.91
N ASN A 15 -1.79 9.11 -10.84
CA ASN A 15 -1.38 9.92 -11.98
C ASN A 15 0.03 9.54 -12.47
N ASN A 16 0.93 9.18 -11.55
CA ASN A 16 2.31 8.84 -11.88
C ASN A 16 2.98 8.00 -10.78
N ARG A 17 4.17 7.46 -11.09
CA ARG A 17 4.95 6.62 -10.18
C ARG A 17 5.33 7.33 -8.87
N TYR A 18 5.55 8.64 -8.90
CA TYR A 18 5.90 9.41 -7.71
C TYR A 18 4.71 9.58 -6.76
N GLU A 19 3.50 9.80 -7.29
CA GLU A 19 2.27 9.84 -6.50
C GLU A 19 2.04 8.48 -5.81
N LEU A 20 2.28 7.36 -6.50
CA LEU A 20 2.20 6.03 -5.89
C LEU A 20 3.15 5.90 -4.69
N VAL A 21 4.42 6.29 -4.86
CA VAL A 21 5.42 6.20 -3.78
C VAL A 21 4.98 7.04 -2.59
N HIS A 22 4.55 8.28 -2.82
CA HIS A 22 4.17 9.19 -1.76
C HIS A 22 2.90 8.73 -1.04
N ALA A 23 1.88 8.26 -1.77
CA ALA A 23 0.66 7.72 -1.20
C ALA A 23 0.91 6.44 -0.39
N ALA A 24 1.69 5.51 -0.94
CA ALA A 24 2.04 4.28 -0.25
C ALA A 24 2.86 4.53 1.03
N ALA A 25 3.77 5.51 1.01
CA ALA A 25 4.57 5.89 2.17
C ALA A 25 3.70 6.48 3.29
N LYS A 26 2.77 7.39 2.97
CA LYS A 26 1.82 7.94 3.95
C LYS A 26 0.96 6.84 4.58
N LEU A 27 0.35 6.00 3.76
CA LEU A 27 -0.49 4.91 4.25
C LEU A 27 0.31 3.89 5.09
N ALA A 28 1.55 3.59 4.70
CA ALA A 28 2.40 2.70 5.48
C ALA A 28 2.74 3.30 6.84
N LYS A 29 2.98 4.62 6.90
CA LYS A 29 3.19 5.36 8.15
C LYS A 29 1.96 5.29 9.06
N ASP A 30 0.76 5.54 8.53
CA ASP A 30 -0.49 5.44 9.30
C ASP A 30 -0.68 4.03 9.87
N LEU A 31 -0.35 2.98 9.10
CA LEU A 31 -0.38 1.59 9.57
C LEU A 31 0.64 1.32 10.69
N TYR A 32 1.75 2.05 10.73
CA TYR A 32 2.71 1.96 11.84
C TYR A 32 2.18 2.67 13.08
N GLU A 33 1.63 3.87 12.93
CA GLU A 33 1.14 4.69 14.04
C GLU A 33 -0.13 4.12 14.70
N THR A 34 -1.01 3.48 13.92
CA THR A 34 -2.23 2.83 14.44
C THR A 34 -1.98 1.49 15.12
N GLY A 35 -0.73 1.02 15.16
CA GLY A 35 -0.38 -0.21 15.87
C GLY A 35 -0.95 -1.48 15.24
N ALA A 36 -1.36 -1.45 13.97
CA ALA A 36 -1.82 -2.65 13.28
C ALA A 36 -0.73 -3.73 13.35
N GLU A 37 -0.98 -4.76 14.17
CA GLU A 37 -0.08 -5.88 14.37
C GLU A 37 0.01 -6.66 13.06
N SER A 38 1.24 -6.76 12.56
CA SER A 38 1.73 -7.76 11.62
C SER A 38 0.65 -8.45 10.77
N TYR A 39 0.36 -7.91 9.59
CA TYR A 39 -0.53 -8.61 8.66
C TYR A 39 0.17 -9.86 8.15
N VAL A 40 -0.55 -10.98 8.15
CA VAL A 40 -0.03 -12.27 7.72
C VAL A 40 -0.75 -12.67 6.43
N THR A 41 -0.03 -13.19 5.44
CA THR A 41 -0.67 -13.84 4.28
C THR A 41 -1.43 -15.09 4.73
N GLU A 42 -2.30 -15.63 3.87
CA GLU A 42 -2.94 -16.94 4.08
C GLU A 42 -1.91 -18.07 4.31
N GLU A 43 -0.69 -17.90 3.82
CA GLU A 43 0.43 -18.84 3.96
C GLU A 43 1.25 -18.62 5.26
N GLY A 44 0.80 -17.75 6.17
CA GLY A 44 1.53 -17.47 7.41
C GLY A 44 2.73 -16.53 7.25
N ILE A 45 2.90 -15.85 6.10
CA ILE A 45 4.07 -14.99 5.84
C ILE A 45 3.76 -13.56 6.27
N PRO A 46 4.58 -12.93 7.15
CA PRO A 46 4.42 -11.52 7.50
C PRO A 46 4.55 -10.61 6.28
N LEU A 47 3.57 -9.74 6.10
CA LEU A 47 3.50 -8.75 5.04
C LEU A 47 4.02 -7.41 5.55
N LYS A 48 5.04 -6.87 4.88
CA LYS A 48 5.53 -5.52 5.16
C LYS A 48 4.41 -4.52 4.90
N LYS A 49 4.22 -3.55 5.82
CA LYS A 49 3.21 -2.50 5.70
C LYS A 49 3.26 -1.74 4.37
N THR A 50 4.44 -1.53 3.81
CA THR A 50 4.61 -0.93 2.47
C THR A 50 3.98 -1.76 1.34
N VAL A 51 4.07 -3.10 1.39
CA VAL A 51 3.43 -3.99 0.40
C VAL A 51 1.92 -3.94 0.55
N ILE A 52 1.43 -3.87 1.78
CA ILE A 52 0.00 -3.72 2.08
C ILE A 52 -0.50 -2.41 1.51
N SER A 53 0.19 -1.30 1.78
CA SER A 53 -0.21 0.02 1.29
C SER A 53 -0.30 0.06 -0.23
N ILE A 54 0.67 -0.53 -0.95
CA ILE A 54 0.60 -0.63 -2.41
C ILE A 54 -0.61 -1.47 -2.86
N ASN A 55 -0.87 -2.59 -2.16
CA ASN A 55 -2.00 -3.46 -2.49
C ASN A 55 -3.36 -2.82 -2.17
N GLU A 56 -3.47 -2.01 -1.11
CA GLU A 56 -4.68 -1.25 -0.79
C GLU A 56 -4.98 -0.19 -1.86
N ILE A 57 -3.94 0.50 -2.35
CA ILE A 57 -4.06 1.42 -3.49
C ILE A 57 -4.48 0.65 -4.75
N ALA A 58 -3.83 -0.47 -5.07
CA ALA A 58 -4.18 -1.30 -6.23
C ALA A 58 -5.65 -1.76 -6.20
N LYS A 59 -6.16 -2.13 -5.02
CA LYS A 59 -7.53 -2.58 -4.82
C LYS A 59 -8.54 -1.43 -4.76
N GLY A 60 -8.09 -0.17 -4.77
CA GLY A 60 -8.95 1.02 -4.66
C GLY A 60 -9.55 1.23 -3.26
N ARG A 61 -8.98 0.60 -2.23
CA ARG A 61 -9.41 0.74 -0.83
C ARG A 61 -8.75 1.93 -0.13
N ALA A 62 -7.61 2.37 -0.64
CA ALA A 62 -6.99 3.63 -0.27
C ALA A 62 -7.24 4.68 -1.36
N VAL A 63 -7.86 5.81 -0.99
CA VAL A 63 -8.19 6.91 -1.90
C VAL A 63 -7.18 8.05 -1.71
N ILE A 64 -6.64 8.56 -2.82
CA ILE A 64 -5.69 9.68 -2.79
C ILE A 64 -6.49 10.98 -2.94
N LEU A 65 -6.46 11.79 -1.88
CA LEU A 65 -7.03 13.14 -1.91
C LEU A 65 -5.98 14.11 -2.49
N ARG A 66 -6.35 14.78 -3.58
CA ARG A 66 -5.53 15.81 -4.22
C ARG A 66 -6.08 17.17 -3.81
N LYS A 67 -5.20 18.09 -3.43
CA LYS A 67 -5.60 19.50 -3.35
C LYS A 67 -5.73 20.00 -4.79
N GLU A 68 -6.91 20.49 -5.13
CA GLU A 68 -7.14 21.28 -6.33
C GLU A 68 -6.33 22.58 -6.29
#